data_AF-A0A941BSK1-F1
#
_entry.id   AF-A0A941BSK1-F1
#
_cell.length_a   1.000
_cell.length_b   1.000
_cell.length_c   1.000
_cell.angle_alpha   90.00
_cell.angle_beta   90.00
_cell.angle_gamma   90.00
#
_symmetry.space_group_name_H-M   'P 1'
#
loop_
_entity.id
_entity.type
_entity.pdbx_description
1 polymer ?
#
loop_
_entity_poly.entity_id
_entity_poly.type
_entity_poly.pdbx_seq_one_letter_code
_entity_poly.pdbx_strand_id
1 'polypeptide(L)'
;MDDAGTLKSTRYTFDPLDRTASKTADGETTDFSYLGLSTEVLGEEVAGELTKSYQYSPWGERLSQVKHNTDGTSEDSYYGYNSHTDVETLTDKDGNSKSTYGYTAYGSDDESEFTGIDKPDAADPTKEVYNPYRYNSKRWDAHAGTYDMGFRDYNPGLNRFTTRDMYNGALADMALGSDPYTGNRYSFTGGNPTSFVELDGHIFGCDWCGDVLDTIGDAAGAGVKKAGSGWKTVADTFLTGIGWYNETAPNGYESEYSGDLSKGRLVEPDGQWDWVPAVALFPFTKDSCADGESSVFYQPLDKYDRAQGVRACLNKGDFSWVNDSGQQMGNSDSLIAGTPVPRPMRAHPDTVPPGFIHGVGMNRGHLLGNQLGGSGTDRRNLVALHGVPNRKPYMAKVESEVAAMVNSGQTVYYEVTAHYTGKNGAPDYLTINWLNLDTGEIPAEPITIWNTPNGLKP
;
A
#
# COMPACT_ATOMS: atom_id res chain seq x y z
N MET A 1 14.75 -4.86 38.46
CA MET A 1 14.85 -5.51 39.79
C MET A 1 13.69 -4.99 40.60
N ASP A 2 12.97 -5.86 41.32
CA ASP A 2 11.98 -5.39 42.29
C ASP A 2 12.68 -4.74 43.49
N ASP A 3 11.89 -4.17 44.42
CA ASP A 3 12.39 -3.56 45.66
C ASP A 3 13.16 -4.56 46.55
N ALA A 4 13.10 -5.86 46.25
CA ALA A 4 13.84 -6.93 46.91
C ALA A 4 15.12 -7.37 46.17
N GLY A 5 15.47 -6.76 45.04
CA GLY A 5 16.66 -7.08 44.24
C GLY A 5 16.52 -8.31 43.34
N THR A 6 15.30 -8.85 43.18
CA THR A 6 15.01 -9.96 42.28
C THR A 6 14.92 -9.46 40.84
N LEU A 7 15.58 -10.15 39.92
CA LEU A 7 15.42 -9.90 38.50
C LEU A 7 14.03 -10.38 38.06
N LYS A 8 13.12 -9.43 37.81
CA LYS A 8 11.91 -9.71 37.04
C LYS A 8 12.29 -9.94 35.58
N SER A 9 11.68 -10.94 34.96
CA SER A 9 11.89 -11.25 33.55
C SER A 9 10.56 -11.45 32.86
N THR A 10 10.40 -10.80 31.72
CA THR A 10 9.36 -11.13 30.75
C THR A 10 9.97 -12.00 29.66
N ARG A 11 9.27 -13.06 29.27
CA ARG A 11 9.70 -13.94 28.18
C ARG A 11 8.67 -13.90 27.07
N TYR A 12 9.15 -13.77 25.83
CA TYR A 12 8.33 -13.86 24.63
C TYR A 12 8.72 -15.10 23.82
N THR A 13 7.76 -15.66 23.11
CA THR A 13 8.00 -16.61 22.03
C THR A 13 7.37 -16.09 20.75
N PHE A 14 7.92 -16.48 19.60
CA PHE A 14 7.50 -15.97 18.30
C PHE A 14 7.13 -17.12 17.37
N ASP A 15 6.18 -16.87 16.48
CA ASP A 15 5.81 -17.80 15.43
C ASP A 15 6.73 -17.67 14.18
N PRO A 16 6.58 -18.52 13.14
CA PRO A 16 7.41 -18.44 11.94
C PRO A 16 7.24 -17.17 11.10
N LEU A 17 6.25 -16.32 11.40
CA LEU A 17 6.01 -15.02 10.76
C LEU A 17 6.52 -13.86 11.61
N ASP A 18 7.27 -14.15 12.67
CA ASP A 18 7.85 -13.16 13.60
C ASP A 18 6.80 -12.40 14.45
N ARG A 19 5.64 -13.03 14.70
CA ARG A 19 4.61 -12.48 15.58
C ARG A 19 4.74 -13.07 16.98
N THR A 20 4.44 -12.29 18.02
CA THR A 20 4.46 -12.73 19.42
C THR A 20 3.44 -13.85 19.69
N ALA A 21 3.89 -15.09 19.74
CA ALA A 21 3.03 -16.25 19.99
C ALA A 21 2.62 -16.37 21.47
N SER A 22 3.51 -16.04 22.41
CA SER A 22 3.17 -15.98 23.83
C SER A 22 4.05 -15.02 24.61
N LYS A 23 3.51 -14.49 25.72
CA LYS A 23 4.20 -13.67 26.71
C LYS A 23 4.06 -14.34 28.09
N THR A 24 5.17 -14.50 28.80
CA THR A 24 5.19 -14.91 30.21
C THR A 24 5.74 -13.78 31.07
N ALA A 25 4.92 -13.24 31.97
CA ALA A 25 5.29 -12.21 32.94
C ALA A 25 4.73 -12.55 34.31
N ASP A 26 5.51 -12.30 35.38
CA ASP A 26 5.12 -12.57 36.77
C ASP A 26 4.53 -13.98 37.04
N GLY A 27 4.95 -14.98 36.24
CA GLY A 27 4.50 -16.38 36.35
C GLY A 27 3.19 -16.70 35.60
N GLU A 28 2.53 -15.70 35.03
CA GLU A 28 1.38 -15.87 34.14
C GLU A 28 1.84 -15.95 32.69
N THR A 29 1.22 -16.81 31.89
CA THR A 29 1.48 -16.93 30.45
C THR A 29 0.21 -16.62 29.70
N THR A 30 0.33 -15.67 28.76
CA THR A 30 -0.70 -15.31 27.80
C THR A 30 -0.28 -15.83 26.44
N ASP A 31 -1.14 -16.64 25.83
CA ASP A 31 -1.01 -17.13 24.47
C ASP A 31 -1.83 -16.25 23.52
N PHE A 32 -1.23 -15.87 22.38
CA PHE A 32 -1.85 -15.00 21.40
C PHE A 32 -2.28 -15.79 20.17
N SER A 33 -3.53 -15.56 19.75
CA SER A 33 -4.06 -16.06 18.49
C SER A 33 -4.24 -14.91 17.51
N TYR A 34 -3.94 -15.17 16.24
CA TYR A 34 -3.92 -14.13 15.21
C TYR A 34 -4.99 -14.35 14.14
N LEU A 35 -5.38 -13.25 13.52
CA LEU A 35 -6.29 -13.20 12.38
C LEU A 35 -5.56 -13.75 11.14
N GLY A 36 -5.59 -15.07 10.96
CA GLY A 36 -4.99 -15.74 9.80
C GLY A 36 -3.48 -15.48 9.72
N LEU A 37 -3.04 -14.91 8.59
CA LEU A 37 -1.63 -14.57 8.36
C LEU A 37 -1.29 -13.10 8.70
N SER A 38 -2.25 -12.31 9.22
CA SER A 38 -2.02 -10.90 9.54
C SER A 38 -1.29 -10.72 10.88
N THR A 39 -0.94 -9.49 11.22
CA THR A 39 -0.36 -9.13 12.52
C THR A 39 -1.41 -8.85 13.61
N GLU A 40 -2.70 -9.00 13.31
CA GLU A 40 -3.78 -8.65 14.23
C GLU A 40 -4.12 -9.78 15.19
N VAL A 41 -4.10 -9.49 16.49
CA VAL A 41 -4.45 -10.44 17.56
C VAL A 41 -5.96 -10.58 17.63
N LEU A 42 -6.47 -11.80 17.41
CA LEU A 42 -7.89 -12.13 17.57
C LEU A 42 -8.24 -12.37 19.04
N GLY A 43 -7.36 -13.03 19.79
CA GLY A 43 -7.66 -13.43 21.16
C GLY A 43 -6.43 -13.73 22.01
N GLU A 44 -6.62 -13.56 23.31
CA GLU A 44 -5.63 -13.79 24.37
C GLU A 44 -6.14 -14.87 25.32
N GLU A 45 -5.39 -15.96 25.44
CA GLU A 45 -5.70 -17.07 26.33
C GLU A 45 -4.74 -17.09 27.52
N VAL A 46 -5.27 -17.32 28.71
CA VAL A 46 -4.48 -17.55 29.92
C VAL A 46 -4.89 -18.90 30.48
N ALA A 47 -3.91 -19.80 30.64
CA ALA A 47 -4.15 -21.17 31.08
C ALA A 47 -5.19 -21.94 30.22
N GLY A 48 -5.28 -21.62 28.92
CA GLY A 48 -6.20 -22.22 27.96
C GLY A 48 -7.63 -21.69 28.00
N GLU A 49 -7.89 -20.63 28.77
CA GLU A 49 -9.18 -19.94 28.80
C GLU A 49 -9.07 -18.59 28.08
N LEU A 50 -10.02 -18.29 27.20
CA LEU A 50 -10.07 -17.01 26.48
C LEU A 50 -10.39 -15.88 27.46
N THR A 51 -9.49 -14.90 27.57
CA THR A 51 -9.61 -13.77 28.52
C THR A 51 -9.91 -12.44 27.83
N LYS A 52 -9.39 -12.24 26.62
CA LYS A 52 -9.69 -11.09 25.76
C LYS A 52 -9.88 -11.53 24.32
N SER A 53 -10.79 -10.87 23.62
CA SER A 53 -10.92 -11.01 22.17
C SER A 53 -11.13 -9.64 21.53
N TYR A 54 -10.62 -9.48 20.31
CA TYR A 54 -10.66 -8.22 19.57
C TYR A 54 -11.52 -8.35 18.33
N GLN A 55 -12.20 -7.27 17.98
CA GLN A 55 -13.01 -7.18 16.77
C GLN A 55 -12.47 -6.07 15.90
N TYR A 56 -12.44 -6.36 14.61
CA TYR A 56 -11.84 -5.50 13.61
C TYR A 56 -12.89 -5.11 12.58
N SER A 57 -12.71 -3.93 12.00
CA SER A 57 -13.44 -3.52 10.80
C SER A 57 -13.04 -4.43 9.65
N PRO A 58 -13.78 -4.38 8.53
CA PRO A 58 -13.27 -4.92 7.27
C PRO A 58 -12.01 -4.21 6.79
N TRP A 59 -11.65 -3.13 7.47
CA TRP A 59 -10.42 -2.42 7.29
C TRP A 59 -9.21 -3.18 7.86
N GLY A 60 -9.34 -3.56 9.13
CA GLY A 60 -8.22 -3.93 9.99
C GLY A 60 -8.00 -2.96 11.15
N GLU A 61 -8.77 -1.89 11.20
CA GLU A 61 -8.97 -1.02 12.35
C GLU A 61 -9.64 -1.83 13.47
N ARG A 62 -9.06 -1.77 14.66
CA ARG A 62 -9.61 -2.43 15.84
C ARG A 62 -10.80 -1.63 16.37
N LEU A 63 -12.00 -2.18 16.24
CA LEU A 63 -13.23 -1.50 16.64
C LEU A 63 -13.59 -1.71 18.10
N SER A 64 -13.35 -2.91 18.62
CA SER A 64 -13.71 -3.25 19.99
C SER A 64 -12.79 -4.29 20.61
N GLN A 65 -12.82 -4.34 21.94
CA GLN A 65 -12.32 -5.46 22.73
C GLN A 65 -13.42 -6.00 23.64
N VAL A 66 -13.42 -7.30 23.85
CA VAL A 66 -14.31 -8.01 24.77
C VAL A 66 -13.45 -8.70 25.81
N LYS A 67 -13.66 -8.35 27.08
CA LYS A 67 -13.07 -9.07 28.20
C LYS A 67 -14.03 -10.18 28.63
N HIS A 68 -13.51 -11.40 28.76
CA HIS A 68 -14.26 -12.57 29.19
C HIS A 68 -13.96 -12.86 30.66
N ASN A 69 -14.99 -12.87 31.50
CA ASN A 69 -14.86 -13.15 32.92
C ASN A 69 -15.03 -14.66 33.18
N THR A 70 -14.43 -15.15 34.27
CA THR A 70 -14.49 -16.57 34.65
C THR A 70 -15.88 -17.05 35.05
N ASP A 71 -16.82 -16.14 35.32
CA ASP A 71 -18.22 -16.43 35.61
C ASP A 71 -19.10 -16.56 34.35
N GLY A 72 -18.49 -16.45 33.15
CA GLY A 72 -19.15 -16.53 31.87
C GLY A 72 -19.80 -15.23 31.39
N THR A 73 -19.62 -14.12 32.13
CA THR A 73 -20.01 -12.78 31.66
C THR A 73 -18.93 -12.15 30.78
N SER A 74 -19.31 -11.14 30.00
CA SER A 74 -18.38 -10.38 29.16
C SER A 74 -18.54 -8.87 29.34
N GLU A 75 -17.46 -8.14 29.14
CA GLU A 75 -17.43 -6.68 29.13
C GLU A 75 -16.93 -6.17 27.77
N ASP A 76 -17.83 -5.52 27.02
CA ASP A 76 -17.48 -4.88 25.74
C ASP A 76 -16.84 -3.51 25.96
N SER A 77 -15.93 -3.13 25.08
CA SER A 77 -15.33 -1.80 25.06
C SER A 77 -14.98 -1.39 23.63
N TYR A 78 -15.24 -0.14 23.28
CA TYR A 78 -15.10 0.38 21.91
C TYR A 78 -14.01 1.43 21.83
N TYR A 79 -13.15 1.31 20.81
CA TYR A 79 -12.01 2.20 20.60
C TYR A 79 -12.42 3.50 19.93
N GLY A 80 -11.79 4.61 20.32
CA GLY A 80 -11.86 5.88 19.62
C GLY A 80 -10.46 6.43 19.38
N TYR A 81 -10.21 6.84 18.14
CA TYR A 81 -8.90 7.21 17.62
C TYR A 81 -8.80 8.70 17.27
N ASN A 82 -7.58 9.24 17.29
CA ASN A 82 -7.29 10.52 16.63
C ASN A 82 -6.90 10.32 15.16
N SER A 83 -6.59 11.42 14.46
CA SER A 83 -6.14 11.32 13.06
C SER A 83 -4.88 10.47 12.95
N HIS A 84 -3.94 10.62 13.90
CA HIS A 84 -2.65 9.94 14.00
C HIS A 84 -2.71 8.44 14.29
N THR A 85 -3.90 7.84 14.31
CA THR A 85 -4.16 6.43 14.63
C THR A 85 -3.92 6.04 16.09
N ASP A 86 -3.71 7.02 16.98
CA ASP A 86 -3.58 6.76 18.41
C ASP A 86 -4.95 6.51 19.03
N VAL A 87 -5.03 5.54 19.95
CA VAL A 87 -6.24 5.37 20.77
C VAL A 87 -6.30 6.51 21.79
N GLU A 88 -7.32 7.37 21.72
CA GLU A 88 -7.54 8.45 22.69
C GLU A 88 -8.65 8.11 23.69
N THR A 89 -9.59 7.24 23.31
CA THR A 89 -10.70 6.87 24.19
C THR A 89 -11.06 5.39 24.10
N LEU A 90 -11.54 4.87 25.22
CA LEU A 90 -12.19 3.58 25.29
C LEU A 90 -13.55 3.76 25.96
N THR A 91 -14.64 3.35 25.30
CA THR A 91 -16.02 3.54 25.78
C THR A 91 -16.72 2.23 26.08
N ASP A 92 -17.74 2.28 26.95
CA ASP A 92 -18.66 1.16 27.18
C ASP A 92 -19.78 1.12 26.12
N LYS A 93 -20.67 0.11 26.22
CA LYS A 93 -21.82 -0.06 25.31
C LYS A 93 -22.84 1.08 25.32
N ASP A 94 -22.83 1.93 26.34
CA ASP A 94 -23.73 3.07 26.48
C ASP A 94 -23.05 4.37 26.02
N GLY A 95 -21.79 4.30 25.57
CA GLY A 95 -20.98 5.42 25.11
C GLY A 95 -20.29 6.20 26.23
N ASN A 96 -20.27 5.69 27.47
CA ASN A 96 -19.53 6.33 28.55
C ASN A 96 -18.05 5.96 28.47
N SER A 97 -17.17 6.91 28.78
CA SER A 97 -15.72 6.66 28.82
C SER A 97 -15.36 5.69 29.97
N LYS A 98 -14.69 4.59 29.61
CA LYS A 98 -14.00 3.68 30.55
C LYS A 98 -12.59 4.17 30.84
N SER A 99 -11.93 4.70 29.81
CA SER A 99 -10.61 5.31 29.87
C SER A 99 -10.42 6.35 28.77
N THR A 100 -9.54 7.31 29.04
CA THR A 100 -8.98 8.25 28.06
C THR A 100 -7.47 8.15 28.08
N TYR A 101 -6.85 8.49 26.97
CA TYR A 101 -5.43 8.38 26.77
C TYR A 101 -4.94 9.63 26.04
N GLY A 102 -3.92 10.29 26.59
CA GLY A 102 -3.19 11.35 25.90
C GLY A 102 -1.72 10.98 25.83
N TYR A 103 -1.05 11.45 24.79
CA TYR A 103 0.34 11.13 24.53
C TYR A 103 1.14 12.39 24.22
N THR A 104 2.40 12.38 24.66
CA THR A 104 3.42 13.27 24.09
C THR A 104 3.66 12.91 22.62
N ALA A 105 4.32 13.81 21.89
CA ALA A 105 4.66 13.62 20.48
C ALA A 105 5.40 12.31 20.16
N TYR A 106 6.11 11.72 21.14
CA TYR A 106 6.86 10.47 20.98
C TYR A 106 6.20 9.29 21.70
N GLY A 107 4.93 9.40 22.09
CA GLY A 107 4.14 8.27 22.60
C GLY A 107 4.26 7.97 24.10
N SER A 108 4.94 8.81 24.88
CA SER A 108 4.89 8.71 26.35
C SER A 108 3.53 9.21 26.85
N ASP A 109 2.95 8.55 27.85
CA ASP A 109 1.66 8.90 28.46
C ASP A 109 1.68 10.35 29.00
N ASP A 110 0.65 11.14 28.67
CA ASP A 110 0.31 12.37 29.39
C ASP A 110 -0.57 12.01 30.59
N GLU A 111 0.01 12.05 31.79
CA GLU A 111 -0.65 11.69 33.04
C GLU A 111 -1.95 12.47 33.32
N SER A 112 -2.09 13.67 32.74
CA SER A 112 -3.29 14.51 32.94
C SER A 112 -4.46 14.07 32.07
N GLU A 113 -4.19 13.42 30.94
CA GLU A 113 -5.18 12.95 29.97
C GLU A 113 -5.39 11.44 30.04
N PHE A 114 -4.53 10.72 30.78
CA PHE A 114 -4.70 9.30 31.08
C PHE A 114 -5.65 9.06 32.27
N THR A 115 -6.87 8.61 31.98
CA THR A 115 -7.92 8.48 33.00
C THR A 115 -8.61 7.10 33.01
N GLY A 116 -9.47 6.90 34.00
CA GLY A 116 -10.31 5.72 34.09
C GLY A 116 -9.57 4.47 34.57
N ILE A 117 -9.99 3.30 34.08
CA ILE A 117 -9.53 2.00 34.56
C ILE A 117 -8.05 1.70 34.23
N ASP A 118 -7.52 2.31 33.17
CA ASP A 118 -6.14 2.18 32.72
C ASP A 118 -5.20 3.28 33.22
N LYS A 119 -5.68 4.18 34.09
CA LYS A 119 -4.82 5.22 34.67
C LYS A 119 -3.56 4.58 35.31
N PRO A 120 -2.34 5.03 34.96
CA PRO A 120 -1.10 4.47 35.48
C PRO A 120 -1.09 4.45 37.01
N ASP A 121 -0.76 3.29 37.58
CA ASP A 121 -0.60 3.13 39.01
C ASP A 121 0.88 3.32 39.36
N ALA A 122 1.21 4.44 40.00
CA ALA A 122 2.58 4.73 40.41
C ALA A 122 3.13 3.71 41.43
N ALA A 123 2.27 2.98 42.14
CA ALA A 123 2.68 1.93 43.07
C ALA A 123 2.94 0.59 42.37
N ASP A 124 2.37 0.37 41.18
CA ASP A 124 2.58 -0.83 40.36
C ASP A 124 2.60 -0.47 38.87
N PRO A 125 3.73 0.06 38.37
CA PRO A 125 3.86 0.45 36.96
C PRO A 125 3.83 -0.75 36.00
N THR A 126 3.97 -1.98 36.54
CA THR A 126 3.94 -3.23 35.77
C THR A 126 2.57 -3.89 35.76
N LYS A 127 1.57 -3.25 36.37
CA LYS A 127 0.20 -3.75 36.39
C LYS A 127 -0.30 -3.96 34.97
N GLU A 128 -0.82 -5.16 34.71
CA GLU A 128 -1.44 -5.47 33.43
C GLU A 128 -2.61 -4.53 33.15
N VAL A 129 -2.61 -4.02 31.93
CA VAL A 129 -3.53 -2.97 31.50
C VAL A 129 -4.81 -3.59 30.94
N TYR A 130 -5.94 -2.93 31.16
CA TYR A 130 -7.21 -3.33 30.57
C TYR A 130 -7.12 -3.24 29.04
N ASN A 131 -6.70 -2.08 28.50
CA ASN A 131 -6.40 -1.92 27.09
C ASN A 131 -4.88 -1.86 26.82
N PRO A 132 -4.31 -2.87 26.16
CA PRO A 132 -2.91 -2.87 25.78
C PRO A 132 -2.65 -2.09 24.48
N TYR A 133 -3.64 -1.76 23.66
CA TYR A 133 -3.41 -1.06 22.38
C TYR A 133 -3.57 0.45 22.53
N ARG A 134 -2.51 1.21 22.28
CA ARG A 134 -2.43 2.65 22.63
C ARG A 134 -1.87 3.50 21.48
N TYR A 135 -0.68 4.10 21.65
CA TYR A 135 0.00 4.93 20.65
C TYR A 135 0.29 4.15 19.35
N ASN A 136 0.06 4.78 18.18
CA ASN A 136 0.04 4.17 16.84
C ASN A 136 -0.81 2.88 16.75
N SER A 137 -1.83 2.73 17.60
CA SER A 137 -2.61 1.49 17.74
C SER A 137 -1.79 0.23 18.07
N LYS A 138 -0.54 0.39 18.54
CA LYS A 138 0.38 -0.71 18.86
C LYS A 138 0.25 -1.17 20.30
N ARG A 139 0.70 -2.40 20.55
CA ARG A 139 0.57 -3.06 21.84
C ARG A 139 1.63 -2.53 22.82
N TRP A 140 1.17 -1.92 23.91
CA TRP A 140 1.97 -1.54 25.07
C TRP A 140 2.23 -2.74 25.98
N ASP A 141 3.47 -2.89 26.39
CA ASP A 141 3.89 -3.82 27.42
C ASP A 141 4.38 -3.05 28.66
N ALA A 142 3.57 -3.08 29.74
CA ALA A 142 3.89 -2.42 31.00
C ALA A 142 5.12 -2.99 31.71
N HIS A 143 5.44 -4.28 31.52
CA HIS A 143 6.62 -4.90 32.13
C HIS A 143 7.92 -4.47 31.46
N ALA A 144 7.89 -4.24 30.14
CA ALA A 144 9.03 -3.80 29.36
C ALA A 144 9.13 -2.27 29.24
N GLY A 145 8.00 -1.56 29.40
CA GLY A 145 7.91 -0.13 29.15
C GLY A 145 8.09 0.21 27.67
N THR A 146 7.61 -0.66 26.78
CA THR A 146 7.79 -0.55 25.33
C THR A 146 6.50 -0.83 24.57
N TYR A 147 6.46 -0.31 23.35
CA TYR A 147 5.49 -0.69 22.32
C TYR A 147 6.07 -1.78 21.44
N ASP A 148 5.33 -2.87 21.25
CA ASP A 148 5.59 -3.85 20.19
C ASP A 148 5.14 -3.24 18.85
N MET A 149 6.11 -2.82 18.04
CA MET A 149 5.86 -2.22 16.73
C MET A 149 6.01 -3.24 15.60
N GLY A 150 6.13 -4.54 15.88
CA GLY A 150 6.42 -5.59 14.90
C GLY A 150 7.87 -6.07 15.03
N PHE A 151 8.70 -5.79 14.04
CA PHE A 151 10.09 -6.28 14.04
C PHE A 151 10.96 -5.72 15.19
N ARG A 152 10.54 -4.60 15.80
CA ARG A 152 11.29 -3.93 16.86
C ARG A 152 10.36 -3.42 17.96
N ASP A 153 10.89 -3.41 19.18
CA ASP A 153 10.27 -2.70 20.29
C ASP A 153 10.68 -1.23 20.30
N TYR A 154 9.70 -0.36 20.50
CA TYR A 154 9.89 1.08 20.65
C TYR A 154 9.76 1.50 22.11
N ASN A 155 10.71 2.28 22.62
CA ASN A 155 10.64 2.84 23.96
C ASN A 155 10.29 4.35 23.89
N PRO A 156 9.08 4.75 24.31
CA PRO A 156 8.63 6.13 24.25
C PRO A 156 9.34 7.04 25.24
N GLY A 157 9.92 6.51 26.32
CA GLY A 157 10.73 7.29 27.28
C GLY A 157 12.14 7.59 26.78
N LEU A 158 12.64 6.79 25.83
CA LEU A 158 13.95 6.99 25.17
C LEU A 158 13.84 7.63 23.78
N ASN A 159 12.62 7.82 23.28
CA ASN A 159 12.28 8.30 21.94
C ASN A 159 12.98 7.51 20.82
N ARG A 160 13.10 6.19 20.97
CA ARG A 160 13.82 5.32 20.01
C ARG A 160 13.42 3.86 20.10
N PHE A 161 13.76 3.11 19.05
CA PHE A 161 13.75 1.66 19.09
C PHE A 161 14.82 1.12 20.06
N THR A 162 14.54 -0.02 20.67
CA THR A 162 15.48 -0.70 21.59
C THR A 162 16.51 -1.54 20.84
N THR A 163 16.22 -1.89 19.58
CA THR A 163 17.08 -2.66 18.69
C THR A 163 17.40 -1.90 17.40
N ARG A 164 18.50 -2.30 16.76
CA ARG A 164 19.00 -1.68 15.53
C ARG A 164 18.17 -2.11 14.33
N ASP A 165 17.79 -1.17 13.48
CA ASP A 165 17.23 -1.46 12.15
C ASP A 165 18.24 -2.16 11.24
N MET A 166 17.84 -3.28 10.64
CA MET A 166 18.68 -4.00 9.69
C MET A 166 17.91 -4.86 8.70
N TYR A 167 18.45 -4.93 7.47
CA TYR A 167 18.02 -5.92 6.48
C TYR A 167 19.10 -6.98 6.29
N ASN A 168 18.67 -8.22 6.00
CA ASN A 168 19.60 -9.30 5.65
C ASN A 168 20.29 -9.06 4.29
N GLY A 169 19.65 -8.32 3.38
CA GLY A 169 20.20 -7.98 2.08
C GLY A 169 21.18 -6.80 2.16
N ALA A 170 22.44 -7.02 1.77
CA ALA A 170 23.51 -6.01 1.90
C ALA A 170 23.20 -4.65 1.24
N LEU A 171 22.50 -4.65 0.09
CA LEU A 171 22.12 -3.40 -0.59
C LEU A 171 20.96 -2.68 0.11
N ALA A 172 19.98 -3.43 0.63
CA ALA A 172 18.87 -2.86 1.40
C ALA A 172 19.35 -2.31 2.76
N ASP A 173 20.26 -3.04 3.42
CA ASP A 173 20.89 -2.55 4.64
C ASP A 173 21.75 -1.32 4.37
N MET A 174 22.51 -1.27 3.27
CA MET A 174 23.24 -0.07 2.89
C MET A 174 22.31 1.12 2.64
N ALA A 175 21.16 0.89 1.99
CA ALA A 175 20.16 1.93 1.72
C ALA A 175 19.66 2.59 3.02
N LEU A 176 19.31 1.79 4.05
CA LEU A 176 18.94 2.29 5.38
C LEU A 176 20.03 3.20 5.99
N GLY A 177 21.30 2.85 5.82
CA GLY A 177 22.41 3.63 6.36
C GLY A 177 22.69 4.95 5.61
N SER A 178 22.31 5.01 4.33
CA SER A 178 22.55 6.18 3.47
C SER A 178 21.38 7.16 3.41
N ASP A 179 20.20 6.74 3.86
CA ASP A 179 18.99 7.54 3.85
C ASP A 179 19.02 8.61 4.96
N PRO A 180 18.69 9.88 4.67
CA PRO A 180 18.75 10.96 5.65
C PRO A 180 17.80 10.80 6.85
N TYR A 181 16.70 10.07 6.69
CA TYR A 181 15.68 9.86 7.73
C TYR A 181 15.90 8.56 8.52
N THR A 182 16.40 7.49 7.88
CA THR A 182 16.67 6.19 8.54
C THR A 182 18.16 5.93 8.85
N GLY A 183 19.05 6.87 8.50
CA GLY A 183 20.50 6.76 8.71
C GLY A 183 20.88 6.55 10.18
N ASN A 184 20.07 7.05 11.13
CA ASN A 184 20.12 6.60 12.51
C ASN A 184 19.25 5.35 12.67
N ARG A 185 19.88 4.19 12.81
CA ARG A 185 19.20 2.88 12.89
C ARG A 185 18.29 2.65 14.11
N TYR A 186 18.17 3.62 15.00
CA TYR A 186 17.28 3.58 16.16
C TYR A 186 16.22 4.68 16.12
N SER A 187 16.24 5.57 15.12
CA SER A 187 15.29 6.67 15.03
C SER A 187 13.88 6.13 14.86
N PHE A 188 12.97 6.68 15.64
CA PHE A 188 11.54 6.52 15.41
C PHE A 188 11.07 7.54 14.39
N THR A 189 10.29 7.11 13.41
CA THR A 189 9.56 7.97 12.46
C THR A 189 10.41 9.07 11.78
N GLY A 190 11.69 8.78 11.52
CA GLY A 190 12.63 9.76 10.94
C GLY A 190 12.80 11.05 11.76
N GLY A 191 12.46 11.02 13.05
CA GLY A 191 12.47 12.18 13.95
C GLY A 191 11.26 13.10 13.85
N ASN A 192 10.20 12.71 13.13
CA ASN A 192 8.96 13.48 13.01
C ASN A 192 7.71 12.63 13.34
N PRO A 193 7.56 12.19 14.60
CA PRO A 193 6.45 11.32 15.01
C PRO A 193 5.10 12.03 15.05
N THR A 194 5.06 13.37 15.03
CA THR A 194 3.79 14.11 14.95
C THR A 194 3.16 14.05 13.57
N SER A 195 3.98 13.86 12.52
CA SER A 195 3.47 13.76 11.15
C SER A 195 3.50 12.35 10.63
N PHE A 196 4.34 11.47 11.19
CA PHE A 196 4.57 10.11 10.70
C PHE A 196 4.14 9.05 11.73
N VAL A 197 3.53 7.97 11.26
CA VAL A 197 3.12 6.76 11.98
C VAL A 197 4.08 5.64 11.61
N GLU A 198 4.50 4.85 12.61
CA GLU A 198 5.32 3.65 12.43
C GLU A 198 4.44 2.44 12.14
N LEU A 199 4.78 1.69 11.09
CA LEU A 199 3.91 0.63 10.55
C LEU A 199 4.28 -0.76 11.09
N ASP A 200 5.55 -1.12 11.04
CA ASP A 200 6.02 -2.50 11.27
C ASP A 200 7.37 -2.61 12.00
N GLY A 201 7.91 -1.48 12.46
CA GLY A 201 9.24 -1.43 13.03
C GLY A 201 10.32 -1.37 11.97
N HIS A 202 10.04 -1.10 10.70
CA HIS A 202 11.02 -0.77 9.66
C HIS A 202 10.63 0.49 8.86
N ILE A 203 9.33 0.72 8.71
CA ILE A 203 8.78 1.72 7.81
C ILE A 203 7.83 2.65 8.59
N PHE A 204 7.94 3.96 8.30
CA PHE A 204 7.02 4.98 8.79
C PHE A 204 6.47 5.83 7.63
N GLY A 205 5.25 6.35 7.77
CA GLY A 205 4.53 7.12 6.74
C GLY A 205 3.66 8.22 7.35
N CYS A 206 3.26 9.26 6.59
CA CYS A 206 2.57 10.41 7.18
C CYS A 206 1.14 10.07 7.58
N ASP A 207 0.52 10.87 8.45
CA ASP A 207 -0.86 10.76 8.97
C ASP A 207 -1.99 10.86 7.90
N TRP A 208 -1.66 10.47 6.68
CA TRP A 208 -2.53 10.23 5.53
C TRP A 208 -2.41 8.75 5.09
N CYS A 209 -1.46 8.00 5.63
CA CYS A 209 -1.18 6.58 5.35
C CYS A 209 -2.08 5.63 6.17
N GLY A 210 -3.19 6.14 6.73
CA GLY A 210 -4.17 5.37 7.49
C GLY A 210 -4.81 4.21 6.72
N ASP A 211 -4.89 4.26 5.39
CA ASP A 211 -5.45 3.15 4.58
C ASP A 211 -4.49 1.96 4.36
N VAL A 212 -3.20 2.12 4.71
CA VAL A 212 -2.20 1.03 4.57
C VAL A 212 -2.34 -0.01 5.69
N LEU A 213 -2.84 0.39 6.87
CA LEU A 213 -3.10 -0.52 8.00
C LEU A 213 -4.54 -1.08 7.98
N ASP A 214 -5.45 -0.36 7.35
CA ASP A 214 -6.79 -0.85 7.02
C ASP A 214 -6.78 -1.74 5.75
N THR A 215 -5.68 -2.45 5.44
CA THR A 215 -5.71 -3.53 4.42
C THR A 215 -5.05 -4.82 4.91
N ILE A 216 -4.48 -4.81 6.12
CA ILE A 216 -3.84 -5.98 6.72
C ILE A 216 -4.84 -6.79 7.55
N GLY A 217 -5.92 -6.16 8.05
CA GLY A 217 -6.86 -6.83 8.96
C GLY A 217 -8.11 -7.44 8.33
N ASP A 218 -8.36 -7.29 7.02
CA ASP A 218 -9.52 -7.96 6.38
C ASP A 218 -9.24 -9.34 5.78
N ALA A 219 -8.02 -9.83 5.94
CA ALA A 219 -7.60 -11.12 5.40
C ALA A 219 -7.82 -12.30 6.35
N ALA A 220 -8.48 -12.12 7.49
CA ALA A 220 -9.02 -13.26 8.19
C ALA A 220 -10.36 -12.97 8.85
N GLY A 221 -11.31 -13.88 8.66
CA GLY A 221 -12.62 -13.78 9.29
C GLY A 221 -13.82 -13.68 8.36
N ALA A 222 -13.80 -14.28 7.16
CA ALA A 222 -15.06 -14.59 6.48
C ALA A 222 -15.07 -15.97 5.85
N GLY A 223 -15.35 -16.96 6.70
CA GLY A 223 -16.08 -18.13 6.25
C GLY A 223 -17.41 -17.68 5.62
N VAL A 224 -17.51 -17.87 4.31
CA VAL A 224 -18.73 -18.08 3.50
C VAL A 224 -19.99 -17.40 4.02
N LYS A 225 -20.30 -16.19 3.53
CA LYS A 225 -21.68 -15.83 3.18
C LYS A 225 -21.77 -15.04 1.87
N LYS A 226 -22.85 -15.38 1.17
CA LYS A 226 -23.18 -15.18 -0.23
C LYS A 226 -23.69 -13.75 -0.50
N ALA A 227 -23.09 -13.04 -1.45
CA ALA A 227 -23.78 -12.00 -2.22
C ALA A 227 -23.18 -11.92 -3.63
N GLY A 228 -24.02 -12.13 -4.65
CA GLY A 228 -23.83 -11.74 -6.06
C GLY A 228 -22.54 -12.12 -6.79
N SER A 229 -22.56 -13.28 -7.46
CA SER A 229 -21.83 -13.64 -8.71
C SER A 229 -20.31 -13.41 -8.83
N GLY A 230 -19.54 -14.50 -8.95
CA GLY A 230 -18.21 -14.51 -9.60
C GLY A 230 -17.14 -15.23 -8.77
N TRP A 231 -16.24 -15.98 -9.40
CA TRP A 231 -15.39 -17.01 -8.78
C TRP A 231 -14.07 -16.44 -8.21
N LYS A 232 -13.69 -16.76 -6.96
CA LYS A 232 -12.32 -16.57 -6.44
C LYS A 232 -11.69 -17.93 -6.10
N THR A 233 -10.56 -18.26 -6.75
CA THR A 233 -9.76 -19.48 -6.51
C THR A 233 -8.35 -19.12 -6.03
N VAL A 234 -7.67 -20.11 -5.42
CA VAL A 234 -6.31 -20.26 -4.86
C VAL A 234 -5.17 -19.31 -5.31
N ALA A 235 -5.32 -18.53 -6.38
CA ALA A 235 -4.35 -17.54 -6.86
C ALA A 235 -4.23 -16.29 -5.96
N ASP A 236 -5.30 -15.89 -5.25
CA ASP A 236 -5.28 -14.70 -4.36
C ASP A 236 -4.36 -14.87 -3.14
N THR A 237 -3.99 -16.10 -2.77
CA THR A 237 -3.03 -16.38 -1.68
C THR A 237 -1.57 -16.34 -2.14
N PHE A 238 -1.30 -16.29 -3.46
CA PHE A 238 0.07 -16.31 -4.00
C PHE A 238 0.60 -14.90 -4.36
N LEU A 239 -0.27 -13.91 -4.49
CA LEU A 239 0.09 -12.58 -5.01
C LEU A 239 0.36 -11.51 -3.93
N THR A 240 0.04 -11.77 -2.67
CA THR A 240 0.31 -10.85 -1.54
C THR A 240 1.79 -10.82 -1.11
N GLY A 241 2.65 -11.65 -1.71
CA GLY A 241 4.10 -11.69 -1.45
C GLY A 241 4.96 -10.76 -2.33
N ILE A 242 4.38 -10.02 -3.27
CA ILE A 242 5.12 -9.14 -4.19
C ILE A 242 4.34 -7.82 -4.32
N GLY A 243 4.66 -6.82 -3.50
CA GLY A 243 3.93 -5.54 -3.38
C GLY A 243 3.32 -4.93 -4.66
N TRP A 244 1.99 -4.96 -4.73
CA TRP A 244 1.18 -4.28 -5.74
C TRP A 244 0.17 -3.34 -5.05
N TYR A 245 0.19 -2.05 -5.38
CA TYR A 245 -0.58 -0.98 -4.73
C TYR A 245 -2.01 -0.85 -5.27
N ASN A 246 -3.02 -0.88 -4.37
CA ASN A 246 -4.40 -0.44 -4.62
C ASN A 246 -4.79 0.59 -3.56
N GLU A 247 -4.90 1.88 -3.89
CA GLU A 247 -5.72 2.81 -3.11
C GLU A 247 -6.33 3.88 -4.02
N THR A 248 -7.64 4.08 -3.90
CA THR A 248 -8.32 5.31 -4.29
C THR A 248 -9.22 5.82 -3.17
N ALA A 249 -8.63 6.80 -2.47
CA ALA A 249 -9.19 7.95 -1.76
C ALA A 249 -9.61 7.79 -0.29
N PRO A 250 -9.22 8.78 0.55
CA PRO A 250 -9.83 10.14 0.44
C PRO A 250 -8.91 11.31 -0.02
N ASN A 251 -9.47 12.28 -0.76
CA ASN A 251 -9.01 13.69 -0.98
C ASN A 251 -8.21 14.06 -2.25
N GLY A 252 -7.85 13.12 -3.13
CA GLY A 252 -7.36 13.51 -4.47
C GLY A 252 -8.50 14.17 -5.26
N TYR A 253 -8.19 15.19 -6.06
CA TYR A 253 -9.22 15.87 -6.84
C TYR A 253 -8.76 16.20 -8.25
N GLU A 254 -9.73 16.25 -9.15
CA GLU A 254 -9.55 16.71 -10.51
C GLU A 254 -9.50 18.23 -10.56
N SER A 255 -8.55 18.76 -11.30
CA SER A 255 -8.48 20.17 -11.66
C SER A 255 -8.53 20.32 -13.18
N GLU A 256 -8.82 21.54 -13.64
CA GLU A 256 -8.82 21.83 -15.07
C GLU A 256 -7.48 21.43 -15.71
N TYR A 257 -7.57 20.75 -16.85
CA TYR A 257 -6.40 20.30 -17.57
C TYR A 257 -5.52 21.47 -18.01
N SER A 258 -4.32 21.57 -17.44
CA SER A 258 -3.38 22.66 -17.74
C SER A 258 -2.33 22.28 -18.79
N GLY A 259 -2.16 20.98 -19.07
CA GLY A 259 -1.06 20.47 -19.91
C GLY A 259 0.30 20.43 -19.22
N ASP A 260 0.36 20.72 -17.92
CA ASP A 260 1.56 20.60 -17.11
C ASP A 260 1.96 19.12 -16.97
N LEU A 261 3.15 18.77 -17.47
CA LEU A 261 3.66 17.40 -17.45
C LEU A 261 4.12 16.95 -16.07
N SER A 262 4.32 17.88 -15.13
CA SER A 262 4.59 17.56 -13.72
C SER A 262 3.36 17.09 -12.96
N LYS A 263 2.17 17.16 -13.59
CA LYS A 263 0.90 16.65 -13.07
C LYS A 263 0.46 15.40 -13.80
N GLY A 264 -0.27 14.55 -13.09
CA GLY A 264 -0.94 13.40 -13.69
C GLY A 264 -2.07 13.86 -14.59
N ARG A 265 -2.36 13.12 -15.66
CA ARG A 265 -3.48 13.39 -16.57
C ARG A 265 -4.45 12.24 -16.54
N LEU A 266 -5.68 12.53 -16.12
CA LEU A 266 -6.83 11.65 -16.24
C LEU A 266 -7.56 11.98 -17.55
N VAL A 267 -7.91 10.96 -18.32
CA VAL A 267 -8.66 11.07 -19.56
C VAL A 267 -9.80 10.08 -19.51
N GLU A 268 -11.01 10.56 -19.69
CA GLU A 268 -12.23 9.77 -19.84
C GLU A 268 -12.80 10.01 -21.24
N PRO A 269 -13.84 9.28 -21.69
CA PRO A 269 -14.36 9.44 -23.04
C PRO A 269 -14.82 10.87 -23.35
N ASP A 270 -15.37 11.58 -22.38
CA ASP A 270 -15.97 12.91 -22.55
C ASP A 270 -15.19 14.05 -21.88
N GLY A 271 -14.13 13.75 -21.11
CA GLY A 271 -13.31 14.78 -20.48
C GLY A 271 -11.85 14.42 -20.24
N GLN A 272 -11.10 15.43 -19.83
CA GLN A 272 -9.71 15.28 -19.41
C GLN A 272 -9.38 16.30 -18.31
N TRP A 273 -8.58 15.86 -17.34
CA TRP A 273 -8.30 16.62 -16.13
C TRP A 273 -6.86 16.42 -15.68
N ASP A 274 -6.34 17.40 -14.95
CA ASP A 274 -5.14 17.22 -14.16
C ASP A 274 -5.53 16.58 -12.82
N TRP A 275 -4.91 15.44 -12.50
CA TRP A 275 -5.04 14.83 -11.20
C TRP A 275 -4.13 15.52 -10.19
N VAL A 276 -4.71 16.05 -9.12
CA VAL A 276 -3.98 16.56 -7.97
C VAL A 276 -4.01 15.47 -6.90
N PRO A 277 -2.90 14.74 -6.72
CA PRO A 277 -2.87 13.68 -5.72
C PRO A 277 -2.95 14.32 -4.33
N ALA A 278 -3.96 13.93 -3.57
CA ALA A 278 -3.86 13.85 -2.12
C ALA A 278 -3.62 12.37 -1.76
N VAL A 279 -4.28 11.82 -0.72
CA VAL A 279 -4.08 10.43 -0.24
C VAL A 279 -4.10 9.41 -1.37
N ALA A 280 -5.04 9.62 -2.29
CA ALA A 280 -5.11 8.94 -3.55
C ALA A 280 -3.96 9.35 -4.51
N LEU A 281 -2.93 8.51 -4.57
CA LEU A 281 -1.86 8.61 -5.57
C LEU A 281 -2.39 8.47 -7.01
N PHE A 282 -3.49 7.74 -7.18
CA PHE A 282 -4.15 7.49 -8.45
C PHE A 282 -5.61 7.94 -8.41
N PRO A 283 -6.20 8.36 -9.54
CA PRO A 283 -7.61 8.75 -9.62
C PRO A 283 -8.59 7.57 -9.57
N PHE A 284 -8.13 6.37 -9.93
CA PHE A 284 -8.95 5.15 -9.90
C PHE A 284 -8.09 3.90 -9.65
N THR A 285 -8.72 2.85 -9.12
CA THR A 285 -8.15 1.50 -8.99
C THR A 285 -8.86 0.54 -9.92
N LYS A 286 -8.43 -0.73 -9.93
CA LYS A 286 -9.12 -1.80 -10.64
C LYS A 286 -10.59 -1.94 -10.23
N ASP A 287 -10.92 -1.65 -8.96
CA ASP A 287 -12.27 -1.79 -8.42
C ASP A 287 -13.20 -0.66 -8.89
N SER A 288 -12.61 0.42 -9.42
CA SER A 288 -13.32 1.50 -10.10
C SER A 288 -13.63 1.19 -11.57
N CYS A 289 -13.12 0.10 -12.14
CA CYS A 289 -13.39 -0.25 -13.53
C CYS A 289 -14.71 -1.01 -13.64
N ALA A 290 -15.66 -0.47 -14.40
CA ALA A 290 -16.90 -1.15 -14.76
C ALA A 290 -17.15 -1.08 -16.28
N ASP A 291 -18.11 -1.88 -16.75
CA ASP A 291 -18.60 -1.81 -18.13
C ASP A 291 -19.11 -0.39 -18.44
N GLY A 292 -18.61 0.21 -19.51
CA GLY A 292 -18.89 1.59 -19.91
C GLY A 292 -18.19 2.68 -19.09
N GLU A 293 -17.37 2.32 -18.11
CA GLU A 293 -16.57 3.26 -17.31
C GLU A 293 -15.10 3.15 -17.70
N SER A 294 -14.76 3.72 -18.86
CA SER A 294 -13.37 3.78 -19.33
C SER A 294 -12.65 5.02 -18.82
N SER A 295 -11.38 4.85 -18.47
CA SER A 295 -10.54 5.95 -18.00
C SER A 295 -9.08 5.59 -18.26
N VAL A 296 -8.24 6.60 -18.52
CA VAL A 296 -6.80 6.46 -18.68
C VAL A 296 -6.12 7.51 -17.84
N PHE A 297 -5.30 7.06 -16.88
CA PHE A 297 -4.47 7.92 -16.07
C PHE A 297 -3.00 7.76 -16.45
N TYR A 298 -2.41 8.83 -16.96
CA TYR A 298 -0.96 8.94 -17.12
C TYR A 298 -0.36 9.61 -15.89
N GLN A 299 0.61 8.96 -15.27
CA GLN A 299 1.32 9.52 -14.12
C GLN A 299 2.12 10.78 -14.51
N PRO A 300 2.37 11.71 -13.56
CA PRO A 300 3.25 12.85 -13.82
C PRO A 300 4.64 12.38 -14.27
N LEU A 301 5.35 13.23 -15.00
CA LEU A 301 6.77 13.01 -15.21
C LEU A 301 7.52 13.19 -13.89
N ASP A 302 8.58 12.39 -13.69
CA ASP A 302 9.46 12.59 -12.55
C ASP A 302 10.40 13.79 -12.73
N LYS A 303 11.23 14.07 -11.73
CA LYS A 303 12.22 15.17 -11.74
C LYS A 303 13.30 15.08 -12.85
N TYR A 304 13.34 13.99 -13.60
CA TYR A 304 14.24 13.78 -14.74
C TYR A 304 13.46 13.76 -16.07
N ASP A 305 12.22 14.24 -16.08
CA ASP A 305 11.30 14.27 -17.22
C ASP A 305 10.94 12.87 -17.78
N ARG A 306 10.98 11.85 -16.90
CA ARG A 306 10.73 10.44 -17.28
C ARG A 306 9.29 10.06 -16.98
N ALA A 307 8.68 9.30 -17.89
CA ALA A 307 7.35 8.73 -17.70
C ALA A 307 7.39 7.63 -16.62
N GLN A 308 6.46 7.68 -15.66
CA GLN A 308 6.48 6.78 -14.49
C GLN A 308 5.55 5.57 -14.66
N GLY A 309 4.35 5.79 -15.21
CA GLY A 309 3.39 4.72 -15.42
C GLY A 309 2.07 5.18 -16.01
N VAL A 310 1.22 4.21 -16.35
CA VAL A 310 -0.15 4.43 -16.84
C VAL A 310 -1.08 3.40 -16.19
N ARG A 311 -2.31 3.82 -15.90
CA ARG A 311 -3.42 2.95 -15.51
C ARG A 311 -4.58 3.20 -16.46
N ALA A 312 -5.32 2.15 -16.81
CA ALA A 312 -6.45 2.26 -17.71
C ALA A 312 -7.57 1.27 -17.37
N CYS A 313 -8.81 1.75 -17.31
CA CYS A 313 -10.00 0.93 -17.46
C CYS A 313 -10.37 0.94 -18.94
N LEU A 314 -10.34 -0.23 -19.58
CA LEU A 314 -10.54 -0.37 -21.02
C LEU A 314 -11.84 -1.12 -21.29
N ASN A 315 -12.82 -0.41 -21.85
CA ASN A 315 -14.06 -0.99 -22.35
C ASN A 315 -14.18 -0.83 -23.86
N LYS A 316 -14.92 -1.74 -24.49
CA LYS A 316 -15.14 -1.71 -25.93
C LYS A 316 -16.01 -0.52 -26.33
N GLY A 317 -15.48 0.31 -27.22
CA GLY A 317 -16.25 1.41 -27.82
C GLY A 317 -16.10 2.75 -27.10
N ASP A 318 -15.31 2.81 -26.02
CA ASP A 318 -15.11 4.03 -25.25
C ASP A 318 -13.83 4.79 -25.62
N PHE A 319 -13.04 4.25 -26.55
CA PHE A 319 -11.82 4.88 -27.04
C PHE A 319 -11.68 4.72 -28.57
N SER A 320 -10.81 5.55 -29.14
CA SER A 320 -10.37 5.40 -30.54
C SER A 320 -8.87 5.15 -30.66
N TRP A 321 -8.44 4.74 -31.84
CA TRP A 321 -7.02 4.60 -32.18
C TRP A 321 -6.79 4.71 -33.69
N VAL A 322 -5.56 4.94 -34.12
CA VAL A 322 -5.22 5.09 -35.55
C VAL A 322 -4.48 3.86 -36.04
N ASN A 323 -4.98 3.21 -37.09
CA ASN A 323 -4.33 2.06 -37.70
C ASN A 323 -3.13 2.43 -38.59
N ASP A 324 -2.40 1.43 -39.07
CA ASP A 324 -1.20 1.64 -39.91
C ASP A 324 -1.48 2.36 -41.24
N SER A 325 -2.74 2.36 -41.69
CA SER A 325 -3.20 3.10 -42.89
C SER A 325 -3.63 4.54 -42.59
N GLY A 326 -3.51 4.99 -41.33
CA GLY A 326 -3.93 6.31 -40.90
C GLY A 326 -5.43 6.48 -40.67
N GLN A 327 -6.19 5.38 -40.63
CA GLN A 327 -7.64 5.42 -40.39
C GLN A 327 -7.93 5.38 -38.89
N GLN A 328 -8.88 6.20 -38.45
CA GLN A 328 -9.39 6.16 -37.09
C GLN A 328 -10.33 4.96 -36.92
N MET A 329 -10.12 4.23 -35.83
CA MET A 329 -10.84 3.04 -35.41
C MET A 329 -11.47 3.32 -34.04
N GLY A 330 -12.54 2.61 -33.69
CA GLY A 330 -13.23 2.81 -32.42
C GLY A 330 -14.13 4.05 -32.42
N ASN A 331 -14.36 4.64 -31.25
CA ASN A 331 -15.25 5.79 -31.08
C ASN A 331 -14.51 7.11 -31.29
N SER A 332 -14.81 7.77 -32.41
CA SER A 332 -14.11 8.99 -32.82
C SER A 332 -14.36 10.20 -31.93
N ASP A 333 -15.42 10.18 -31.14
CA ASP A 333 -15.83 11.28 -30.27
C ASP A 333 -15.18 11.19 -28.88
N SER A 334 -14.51 10.06 -28.58
CA SER A 334 -13.81 9.85 -27.31
C SER A 334 -12.49 10.63 -27.23
N LEU A 335 -12.24 11.26 -26.09
CA LEU A 335 -10.96 11.88 -25.75
C LEU A 335 -9.87 10.85 -25.38
N ILE A 336 -10.24 9.62 -25.06
CA ILE A 336 -9.30 8.49 -25.00
C ILE A 336 -8.97 8.11 -26.45
N ALA A 337 -7.97 8.78 -27.02
CA ALA A 337 -7.61 8.68 -28.42
C ALA A 337 -6.16 8.22 -28.61
N GLY A 338 -6.02 6.99 -29.11
CA GLY A 338 -4.77 6.39 -29.48
C GLY A 338 -4.17 7.02 -30.72
N THR A 339 -2.88 7.34 -30.68
CA THR A 339 -2.16 7.87 -31.85
C THR A 339 -0.75 7.28 -31.97
N PRO A 340 -0.22 7.12 -33.20
CA PRO A 340 1.18 6.75 -33.37
C PRO A 340 2.09 7.92 -32.96
N VAL A 341 3.31 7.61 -32.51
CA VAL A 341 4.29 8.66 -32.21
C VAL A 341 4.65 9.45 -33.47
N PRO A 342 4.46 10.79 -33.51
CA PRO A 342 4.62 11.59 -34.71
C PRO A 342 6.02 11.48 -35.37
N ARG A 343 6.04 11.49 -36.70
CA ARG A 343 7.26 11.43 -37.52
C ARG A 343 7.24 12.51 -38.61
N PRO A 344 8.40 13.02 -39.05
CA PRO A 344 9.75 12.64 -38.62
C PRO A 344 10.08 13.19 -37.22
N MET A 345 10.86 12.44 -36.43
CA MET A 345 11.15 12.78 -35.03
C MET A 345 11.72 14.20 -34.85
N ARG A 346 12.52 14.69 -35.80
CA ARG A 346 13.08 16.05 -35.79
C ARG A 346 12.03 17.18 -35.76
N ALA A 347 10.82 16.90 -36.22
CA ALA A 347 9.71 17.87 -36.24
C ALA A 347 8.90 17.84 -34.93
N HIS A 348 9.16 16.88 -34.04
CA HIS A 348 8.44 16.66 -32.79
C HIS A 348 9.40 16.36 -31.64
N PRO A 349 10.35 17.28 -31.34
CA PRO A 349 11.35 17.07 -30.28
C PRO A 349 10.72 16.90 -28.89
N ASP A 350 9.55 17.51 -28.70
CA ASP A 350 8.68 17.44 -27.54
C ASP A 350 8.13 16.04 -27.27
N THR A 351 8.28 15.06 -28.18
CA THR A 351 7.87 13.67 -27.97
C THR A 351 9.04 12.74 -27.63
N VAL A 352 10.27 13.25 -27.58
CA VAL A 352 11.48 12.44 -27.39
C VAL A 352 11.71 12.17 -25.90
N PRO A 353 11.71 10.90 -25.44
CA PRO A 353 11.94 10.58 -24.04
C PRO A 353 13.40 10.72 -23.62
N PRO A 354 13.65 11.01 -22.33
CA PRO A 354 14.97 10.85 -21.75
C PRO A 354 15.55 9.46 -22.06
N GLY A 355 16.86 9.41 -22.27
CA GLY A 355 17.57 8.16 -22.59
C GLY A 355 17.36 7.63 -24.02
N PHE A 356 16.58 8.29 -24.88
CA PHE A 356 16.46 7.90 -26.28
C PHE A 356 17.75 8.20 -27.06
N ILE A 357 18.30 7.17 -27.71
CA ILE A 357 19.51 7.29 -28.53
C ILE A 357 19.17 7.00 -29.99
N HIS A 358 19.46 7.97 -30.88
CA HIS A 358 19.21 7.84 -32.30
C HIS A 358 20.18 6.85 -32.96
N GLY A 359 19.67 5.99 -33.85
CA GLY A 359 20.50 5.11 -34.68
C GLY A 359 20.98 3.81 -34.02
N VAL A 360 20.64 3.57 -32.76
CA VAL A 360 21.03 2.33 -32.03
C VAL A 360 19.85 1.35 -31.85
N GLY A 361 18.83 1.48 -32.68
CA GLY A 361 17.67 0.59 -32.65
C GLY A 361 16.71 0.81 -31.48
N MET A 362 16.70 2.02 -30.88
CA MET A 362 15.67 2.40 -29.90
C MET A 362 14.41 2.94 -30.57
N ASN A 363 13.28 2.72 -29.91
CA ASN A 363 11.97 3.27 -30.22
C ASN A 363 11.54 4.25 -29.11
N ARG A 364 10.66 5.18 -29.48
CA ARG A 364 9.80 5.88 -28.53
C ARG A 364 8.64 4.94 -28.25
N GLY A 365 8.75 4.15 -27.19
CA GLY A 365 7.76 3.15 -26.81
C GLY A 365 6.62 3.80 -26.04
N HIS A 366 5.40 3.28 -26.23
CA HIS A 366 4.26 3.71 -25.42
C HIS A 366 4.23 2.92 -24.11
N LEU A 367 3.62 3.44 -23.06
CA LEU A 367 3.24 2.67 -21.87
C LEU A 367 1.86 2.02 -22.07
N LEU A 368 0.90 2.80 -22.55
CA LEU A 368 -0.37 2.30 -23.10
C LEU A 368 -0.27 2.33 -24.63
N GLY A 369 -0.40 1.17 -25.28
CA GLY A 369 -0.30 1.07 -26.73
C GLY A 369 -1.35 1.89 -27.48
N ASN A 370 -1.00 2.39 -28.67
CA ASN A 370 -1.90 3.13 -29.57
C ASN A 370 -3.25 2.40 -29.75
N GLN A 371 -3.22 1.08 -30.01
CA GLN A 371 -4.44 0.27 -30.21
C GLN A 371 -5.34 0.14 -28.98
N LEU A 372 -4.88 0.60 -27.81
CA LEU A 372 -5.62 0.61 -26.54
C LEU A 372 -5.99 2.05 -26.11
N GLY A 373 -5.92 3.02 -27.02
CA GLY A 373 -6.23 4.43 -26.72
C GLY A 373 -5.03 5.26 -26.22
N GLY A 374 -3.83 4.69 -26.27
CA GLY A 374 -2.62 5.36 -25.81
C GLY A 374 -2.10 6.47 -26.73
N SER A 375 -1.87 7.66 -26.16
CA SER A 375 -1.40 8.82 -26.93
C SER A 375 0.08 8.70 -27.33
N GLY A 376 0.38 8.95 -28.60
CA GLY A 376 1.75 9.06 -29.14
C GLY A 376 2.34 10.46 -29.05
N THR A 377 1.59 11.44 -28.53
CA THR A 377 2.06 12.82 -28.34
C THR A 377 2.28 13.17 -26.87
N ASP A 378 1.60 12.50 -25.93
CA ASP A 378 1.75 12.77 -24.51
C ASP A 378 3.07 12.19 -23.98
N ARG A 379 3.97 13.07 -23.50
CA ARG A 379 5.27 12.68 -22.94
C ARG A 379 5.16 11.71 -21.76
N ARG A 380 4.06 11.75 -21.01
CA ARG A 380 3.80 10.84 -19.87
C ARG A 380 3.51 9.40 -20.31
N ASN A 381 3.19 9.19 -21.60
CA ASN A 381 2.99 7.86 -22.17
C ASN A 381 4.24 7.31 -22.89
N LEU A 382 5.35 8.04 -22.93
CA LEU A 382 6.45 7.73 -23.84
C LEU A 382 7.77 7.47 -23.11
N VAL A 383 8.34 6.30 -23.33
CA VAL A 383 9.63 5.84 -22.77
C VAL A 383 10.64 5.47 -23.87
N ALA A 384 11.93 5.55 -23.55
CA ALA A 384 13.00 5.12 -24.44
C ALA A 384 13.21 3.59 -24.30
N LEU A 385 12.79 2.82 -25.30
CA LEU A 385 12.92 1.35 -25.29
C LEU A 385 13.77 0.85 -26.45
N HIS A 386 14.49 -0.24 -26.25
CA HIS A 386 15.06 -0.99 -27.37
C HIS A 386 13.96 -1.55 -28.27
N GLY A 387 14.22 -1.62 -29.57
CA GLY A 387 13.23 -2.02 -30.56
C GLY A 387 12.76 -3.48 -30.42
N VAL A 388 13.59 -4.35 -29.86
CA VAL A 388 13.27 -5.76 -29.58
C VAL A 388 12.21 -5.88 -28.47
N PRO A 389 12.42 -5.37 -27.24
CA PRO A 389 11.42 -5.45 -26.18
C PRO A 389 10.12 -4.70 -26.49
N ASN A 390 10.16 -3.68 -27.35
CA ASN A 390 8.98 -2.92 -27.79
C ASN A 390 8.13 -3.64 -28.86
N ARG A 391 8.48 -4.86 -29.28
CA ARG A 391 7.78 -5.61 -30.35
C ARG A 391 7.46 -7.02 -29.88
N LYS A 392 6.77 -7.80 -30.71
CA LYS A 392 6.55 -9.24 -30.45
C LYS A 392 7.93 -9.94 -30.36
N PRO A 393 8.11 -10.89 -29.42
CA PRO A 393 7.10 -11.53 -28.56
C PRO A 393 6.87 -10.85 -27.19
N TYR A 394 7.41 -9.66 -26.95
CA TYR A 394 7.38 -8.97 -25.65
C TYR A 394 6.19 -8.00 -25.56
N MET A 395 6.41 -6.68 -25.46
CA MET A 395 5.35 -5.70 -25.17
C MET A 395 4.17 -5.76 -26.15
N ALA A 396 4.43 -5.79 -27.46
CA ALA A 396 3.37 -5.83 -28.47
C ALA A 396 2.54 -7.14 -28.45
N LYS A 397 3.03 -8.21 -27.81
CA LYS A 397 2.25 -9.43 -27.58
C LYS A 397 1.18 -9.16 -26.51
N VAL A 398 1.59 -8.58 -25.38
CA VAL A 398 0.71 -8.25 -24.26
C VAL A 398 -0.37 -7.26 -24.70
N GLU A 399 0.01 -6.20 -25.43
CA GLU A 399 -0.93 -5.25 -25.99
C GLU A 399 -1.95 -5.90 -26.94
N SER A 400 -1.51 -6.90 -27.72
CA SER A 400 -2.40 -7.67 -28.62
C SER A 400 -3.38 -8.55 -27.85
N GLU A 401 -2.94 -9.16 -26.74
CA GLU A 401 -3.78 -10.00 -25.88
C GLU A 401 -4.86 -9.15 -25.20
N VAL A 402 -4.48 -8.02 -24.61
CA VAL A 402 -5.41 -7.06 -24.00
C VAL A 402 -6.38 -6.50 -25.03
N ALA A 403 -5.89 -6.09 -26.20
CA ALA A 403 -6.77 -5.60 -27.26
C ALA A 403 -7.75 -6.66 -27.75
N ALA A 404 -7.37 -7.95 -27.77
CA ALA A 404 -8.27 -9.02 -28.16
C ALA A 404 -9.41 -9.19 -27.14
N MET A 405 -9.10 -9.15 -25.85
CA MET A 405 -10.09 -9.18 -24.77
C MET A 405 -11.06 -8.02 -24.88
N VAL A 406 -10.56 -6.79 -24.96
CA VAL A 406 -11.40 -5.59 -25.10
C VAL A 406 -12.24 -5.64 -26.38
N ASN A 407 -11.69 -6.05 -27.53
CA ASN A 407 -12.45 -6.17 -28.78
C ASN A 407 -13.56 -7.24 -28.71
N SER A 408 -13.41 -8.25 -27.85
CA SER A 408 -14.45 -9.24 -27.58
C SER A 408 -15.62 -8.70 -26.75
N GLY A 409 -15.50 -7.48 -26.23
CA GLY A 409 -16.50 -6.81 -25.39
C GLY A 409 -16.24 -6.95 -23.90
N GLN A 410 -15.01 -7.32 -23.52
CA GLN A 410 -14.65 -7.49 -22.11
C GLN A 410 -14.08 -6.19 -21.53
N THR A 411 -14.30 -5.98 -20.23
CA THR A 411 -13.69 -4.92 -19.43
C THR A 411 -12.32 -5.38 -18.94
N VAL A 412 -11.29 -4.59 -19.21
CA VAL A 412 -9.91 -4.90 -18.79
C VAL A 412 -9.31 -3.72 -18.05
N TYR A 413 -8.87 -3.96 -16.80
CA TYR A 413 -7.94 -3.06 -16.13
C TYR A 413 -6.52 -3.35 -16.64
N TYR A 414 -5.79 -2.30 -16.98
CA TYR A 414 -4.43 -2.38 -17.52
C TYR A 414 -3.52 -1.40 -16.80
N GLU A 415 -2.34 -1.85 -16.39
CA GLU A 415 -1.36 -1.03 -15.70
C GLU A 415 0.05 -1.28 -16.25
N VAL A 416 0.82 -0.20 -16.43
CA VAL A 416 2.25 -0.29 -16.73
C VAL A 416 3.04 0.64 -15.83
N THR A 417 4.13 0.13 -15.27
CA THR A 417 5.08 0.89 -14.45
C THR A 417 6.47 0.83 -15.08
N ALA A 418 7.14 1.98 -15.15
CA ALA A 418 8.52 2.08 -15.65
C ALA A 418 9.51 2.13 -14.48
N HIS A 419 10.50 1.24 -14.48
CA HIS A 419 11.49 1.13 -13.42
C HIS A 419 12.85 1.67 -13.88
N TYR A 420 13.45 2.54 -13.08
CA TYR A 420 14.69 3.24 -13.42
C TYR A 420 15.73 3.13 -12.31
N THR A 421 16.99 2.90 -12.69
CA THR A 421 18.13 2.96 -11.78
C THR A 421 18.77 4.33 -11.82
N GLY A 422 18.77 5.02 -10.68
CA GLY A 422 19.41 6.32 -10.51
C GLY A 422 18.95 7.36 -11.54
N LYS A 423 19.91 7.96 -12.25
CA LYS A 423 19.69 9.05 -13.22
C LYS A 423 19.52 8.57 -14.66
N ASN A 424 19.40 7.26 -14.89
CA ASN A 424 19.23 6.71 -16.23
C ASN A 424 17.94 7.26 -16.86
N GLY A 425 18.05 7.80 -18.08
CA GLY A 425 16.89 8.37 -18.78
C GLY A 425 15.94 7.30 -19.34
N ALA A 426 16.48 6.15 -19.74
CA ALA A 426 15.71 5.00 -20.18
C ALA A 426 15.40 4.09 -18.97
N PRO A 427 14.21 3.47 -18.90
CA PRO A 427 13.91 2.50 -17.86
C PRO A 427 14.79 1.26 -18.02
N ASP A 428 15.14 0.58 -16.93
CA ASP A 428 15.82 -0.72 -16.98
C ASP A 428 14.86 -1.82 -17.43
N TYR A 429 13.60 -1.71 -17.00
CA TYR A 429 12.50 -2.58 -17.42
C TYR A 429 11.15 -1.90 -17.19
N LEU A 430 10.13 -2.43 -17.86
CA LEU A 430 8.74 -2.13 -17.56
C LEU A 430 8.09 -3.32 -16.87
N THR A 431 7.12 -3.05 -16.03
CA THR A 431 6.22 -4.08 -15.49
C THR A 431 4.82 -3.81 -16.02
N ILE A 432 4.17 -4.84 -16.54
CA ILE A 432 2.81 -4.76 -17.10
C ILE A 432 1.90 -5.69 -16.32
N ASN A 433 0.74 -5.19 -15.90
CA ASN A 433 -0.35 -5.99 -15.38
C ASN A 433 -1.62 -5.77 -16.18
N TRP A 434 -2.48 -6.77 -16.18
CA TRP A 434 -3.86 -6.60 -16.55
C TRP A 434 -4.76 -7.54 -15.77
N LEU A 435 -6.01 -7.14 -15.61
CA LEU A 435 -7.08 -7.93 -15.02
C LEU A 435 -8.28 -7.85 -15.94
N ASN A 436 -8.72 -8.99 -16.44
CA ASN A 436 -9.99 -9.11 -17.14
C ASN A 436 -11.12 -9.21 -16.10
N LEU A 437 -11.92 -8.15 -15.97
CA LEU A 437 -12.93 -8.07 -14.90
C LEU A 437 -14.12 -9.02 -15.13
N ASP A 438 -14.39 -9.40 -16.37
CA ASP A 438 -15.50 -10.32 -16.68
C ASP A 438 -15.17 -11.79 -16.39
N THR A 439 -13.91 -12.16 -16.57
CA THR A 439 -13.45 -13.57 -16.43
C THR A 439 -12.63 -13.82 -15.17
N GLY A 440 -12.11 -12.75 -14.55
CA GLY A 440 -11.11 -12.85 -13.48
C GLY A 440 -9.72 -13.27 -13.98
N GLU A 441 -9.50 -13.34 -15.29
CA GLU A 441 -8.21 -13.71 -15.86
C GLU A 441 -7.15 -12.64 -15.57
N ILE A 442 -5.96 -13.09 -15.17
CA ILE A 442 -4.75 -12.29 -14.95
C ILE A 442 -3.56 -13.00 -15.60
N PRO A 443 -2.44 -12.30 -15.86
CA PRO A 443 -1.19 -12.95 -16.23
C PRO A 443 -0.79 -14.02 -15.22
N ALA A 444 -0.35 -15.18 -15.70
CA ALA A 444 0.12 -16.27 -14.84
C ALA A 444 1.39 -15.92 -14.05
N GLU A 445 2.17 -14.94 -14.52
CA GLU A 445 3.39 -14.41 -13.90
C GLU A 445 3.43 -12.88 -14.12
N PRO A 446 4.04 -12.10 -13.22
CA PRO A 446 4.31 -10.68 -13.45
C PRO A 446 5.02 -10.45 -14.80
N ILE A 447 4.43 -9.64 -15.68
CA ILE A 447 4.98 -9.43 -17.02
C ILE A 447 6.08 -8.37 -16.94
N THR A 448 7.33 -8.80 -16.97
CA THR A 448 8.50 -7.90 -17.04
C THR A 448 9.01 -7.76 -18.47
N ILE A 449 9.11 -6.53 -18.96
CA ILE A 449 9.72 -6.18 -20.24
C ILE A 449 11.11 -5.59 -19.98
N TRP A 450 12.15 -6.42 -20.10
CA TRP A 450 13.53 -5.97 -19.92
C TRP A 450 13.98 -5.05 -21.06
N ASN A 451 14.43 -3.84 -20.71
CA ASN A 451 14.88 -2.86 -21.68
C ASN A 451 16.35 -3.08 -22.07
N THR A 452 16.62 -4.24 -22.66
CA THR A 452 17.94 -4.62 -23.16
C THR A 452 17.90 -4.77 -24.69
N PRO A 453 19.05 -4.69 -25.39
CA PRO A 453 19.08 -4.87 -26.85
C PRO A 453 18.45 -6.17 -27.35
N ASN A 454 18.47 -7.24 -26.53
CA ASN A 454 17.90 -8.54 -26.83
C ASN A 454 16.53 -8.81 -26.16
N GLY A 455 16.06 -7.90 -25.30
CA GLY A 455 14.82 -8.05 -24.53
C GLY A 455 14.88 -9.11 -23.42
N LEU A 456 16.08 -9.61 -23.09
CA LEU A 456 16.29 -10.60 -22.05
C LEU A 456 16.74 -9.92 -20.74
N LYS A 457 16.52 -10.63 -19.63
CA LYS A 457 17.00 -10.22 -18.32
C LYS A 457 18.53 -9.98 -18.36
N PRO A 458 19.02 -8.85 -17.81
CA PRO A 458 20.45 -8.53 -17.76
C PRO A 458 21.33 -9.59 -17.09
#